data_AF-A0A1Q7AA66-F1
#
_entry.id   AF-A0A1Q7AA66-F1
#
_cell.length_a   1.000
_cell.length_b   1.000
_cell.length_c   1.000
_cell.angle_alpha   90.00
_cell.angle_beta   90.00
_cell.angle_gamma   90.00
#
_symmetry.space_group_name_H-M   'P 1'
#
loop_
_entity.id
_entity.type
_entity.pdbx_description
1 polymer ?
#
loop_
_entity_poly.entity_id
_entity_poly.type
_entity_poly.pdbx_seq_one_letter_code
_entity_poly.pdbx_strand_id
1 'polypeptide(L)'
;MVLVSHLLALGLYGVATALALAPFAGLRPAPRALTLGAPLAGAAVHVVGVAQLTPVGVAPALSILALFLVLLQVVSERVFRASAVALFTGPLATGLVSLALLIGLGPDARPVVGGGRWSLLHITVSILGLALLALAFIAAALYLLQFRELKSKRFGQVFRLFPPLERLDRLNHLSLVMGFPTVTLGVLLGFGLRYAGGVPVDAAQIVWGMLTWLVLGWAVGVRVVRHWAGRRAAFASIAGFVAVVLVYLALKLAAPGTERFL
;
A
#
# COMPACT_ATOMS: atom_id res chain seq x y z
N MET A 1 -6.75 -23.00 -9.09
CA MET A 1 -6.60 -22.64 -7.66
C MET A 1 -6.29 -21.16 -7.47
N VAL A 2 -5.34 -20.57 -8.21
CA VAL A 2 -5.08 -19.10 -8.25
C VAL A 2 -6.35 -18.27 -8.44
N LEU A 3 -7.12 -18.49 -9.51
CA LEU A 3 -8.31 -17.67 -9.79
C LEU A 3 -9.34 -17.73 -8.67
N VAL A 4 -9.64 -18.93 -8.17
CA VAL A 4 -10.64 -19.14 -7.10
C VAL A 4 -10.24 -18.43 -5.81
N SER A 5 -8.97 -18.54 -5.39
CA SER A 5 -8.48 -17.86 -4.19
C SER A 5 -8.53 -16.33 -4.31
N HIS A 6 -8.23 -15.77 -5.49
CA HIS A 6 -8.35 -14.33 -5.73
C HIS A 6 -9.80 -13.84 -5.77
N LEU A 7 -10.73 -14.61 -6.34
CA LEU A 7 -12.15 -14.27 -6.33
C LEU A 7 -12.74 -14.32 -4.91
N LEU A 8 -12.36 -15.32 -4.12
CA LEU A 8 -12.75 -15.39 -2.71
C LEU A 8 -12.17 -14.23 -1.88
N ALA A 9 -10.88 -13.93 -2.08
CA ALA A 9 -10.23 -12.78 -1.46
C ALA A 9 -10.91 -11.47 -1.85
N LEU A 10 -11.23 -11.28 -3.14
CA LEU A 10 -11.94 -10.11 -3.65
C LEU A 10 -13.31 -9.95 -2.97
N GLY A 11 -14.09 -11.03 -2.86
CA GLY A 11 -15.37 -11.02 -2.17
C GLY A 11 -15.23 -10.61 -0.70
N LEU A 12 -14.26 -11.18 0.01
CA LEU A 12 -14.02 -10.87 1.42
C LEU A 12 -13.50 -9.44 1.63
N TYR A 13 -12.68 -8.91 0.73
CA TYR A 13 -12.27 -7.50 0.75
C TYR A 13 -13.42 -6.57 0.43
N GLY A 14 -14.31 -6.96 -0.49
CA GLY A 14 -15.57 -6.24 -0.78
C GLY A 14 -16.48 -6.18 0.46
N VAL A 15 -16.64 -7.29 1.18
CA VAL A 15 -17.37 -7.32 2.45
C VAL A 15 -16.71 -6.43 3.49
N ALA A 16 -15.38 -6.53 3.67
CA ALA A 16 -14.65 -5.68 4.61
C ALA A 16 -14.83 -4.18 4.30
N THR A 17 -14.82 -3.84 3.01
CA THR A 17 -15.08 -2.49 2.51
C THR A 17 -16.50 -2.03 2.83
N ALA A 18 -17.51 -2.87 2.55
CA ALA A 18 -18.89 -2.57 2.87
C ALA A 18 -19.10 -2.35 4.38
N LEU A 19 -18.49 -3.18 5.23
CA LEU A 19 -18.54 -3.03 6.68
C LEU A 19 -17.90 -1.72 7.17
N ALA A 20 -16.79 -1.31 6.53
CA ALA A 20 -16.13 -0.04 6.85
C ALA A 20 -16.98 1.17 6.45
N LEU A 21 -17.63 1.11 5.29
CA LEU A 21 -18.47 2.20 4.75
C LEU A 21 -19.87 2.25 5.38
N ALA A 22 -20.39 1.13 5.90
CA ALA A 22 -21.74 1.01 6.42
C ALA A 22 -22.15 2.13 7.40
N PRO A 23 -21.33 2.56 8.38
CA PRO A 23 -21.65 3.70 9.22
C PRO A 23 -21.98 4.96 8.42
N PHE A 24 -21.19 5.29 7.40
CA PHE A 24 -21.35 6.50 6.59
C PHE A 24 -22.61 6.48 5.72
N ALA A 25 -23.21 5.30 5.52
CA ALA A 25 -24.52 5.12 4.90
C ALA A 25 -25.69 5.16 5.91
N GLY A 26 -25.44 5.49 7.18
CA GLY A 26 -26.45 5.53 8.25
C GLY A 26 -26.73 4.16 8.89
N LEU A 27 -26.00 3.11 8.52
CA LEU A 27 -26.13 1.79 9.13
C LEU A 27 -25.37 1.72 10.46
N ARG A 28 -25.72 0.74 11.29
CA ARG A 28 -25.02 0.51 12.57
C ARG A 28 -23.58 0.04 12.31
N PRO A 29 -22.58 0.52 13.08
CA PRO A 29 -21.22 0.02 12.97
C PRO A 29 -21.15 -1.48 13.24
N ALA A 30 -20.43 -2.20 12.37
CA ALA A 30 -20.20 -3.61 12.55
C ALA A 30 -19.38 -3.87 13.84
N PRO A 31 -19.61 -4.99 14.54
CA PRO A 31 -18.79 -5.38 15.68
C PRO A 31 -17.33 -5.52 15.26
N ARG A 32 -16.43 -5.20 16.19
CA ARG A 32 -14.97 -5.22 15.93
C ARG A 32 -14.48 -6.57 15.40
N ALA A 33 -15.09 -7.67 15.87
CA ALA A 33 -14.80 -9.02 15.40
C ALA A 33 -14.99 -9.17 13.88
N LEU A 34 -16.04 -8.58 13.30
CA LEU A 34 -16.27 -8.62 11.85
C LEU A 34 -15.33 -7.69 11.09
N THR A 35 -15.06 -6.50 11.63
CA THR A 35 -14.11 -5.54 11.01
C THR A 35 -12.67 -6.05 10.95
N LEU A 36 -12.32 -7.01 11.81
CA LEU A 36 -11.03 -7.70 11.79
C LEU A 36 -11.11 -9.05 11.07
N GLY A 37 -12.17 -9.81 11.30
CA GLY A 37 -12.34 -11.18 10.80
C GLY A 37 -12.46 -11.24 9.28
N ALA A 38 -13.28 -10.38 8.67
CA ALA A 38 -13.45 -10.34 7.22
C ALA A 38 -12.14 -10.07 6.45
N PRO A 39 -11.38 -8.99 6.76
CA PRO A 39 -10.11 -8.75 6.07
C PRO A 39 -9.04 -9.81 6.36
N LEU A 40 -9.02 -10.40 7.56
CA LEU A 40 -8.09 -11.48 7.90
C LEU A 40 -8.39 -12.77 7.14
N ALA A 41 -9.66 -13.17 7.08
CA ALA A 41 -10.08 -14.32 6.28
C ALA A 41 -9.74 -14.09 4.80
N GLY A 42 -10.02 -12.89 4.29
CA GLY A 42 -9.65 -12.49 2.93
C GLY A 42 -8.15 -12.60 2.69
N ALA A 43 -7.32 -12.05 3.59
CA ALA A 43 -5.87 -12.14 3.50
C ALA A 43 -5.34 -13.57 3.58
N ALA A 44 -5.90 -14.42 4.44
CA ALA A 44 -5.51 -15.83 4.56
C ALA A 44 -5.74 -16.59 3.24
N VAL A 45 -6.90 -16.41 2.61
CA VAL A 45 -7.20 -17.02 1.31
C VAL A 45 -6.34 -16.38 0.20
N HIS A 46 -6.11 -15.07 0.25
CA HIS A 46 -5.30 -14.36 -0.75
C HIS A 46 -3.84 -14.81 -0.72
N VAL A 47 -3.26 -15.09 0.45
CA VAL A 47 -1.91 -15.66 0.59
C VAL A 47 -1.78 -16.97 -0.17
N VAL A 48 -2.79 -17.84 -0.12
CA VAL A 48 -2.78 -19.11 -0.89
C VAL A 48 -2.73 -18.83 -2.39
N GLY A 49 -3.44 -17.81 -2.86
CA GLY A 49 -3.41 -17.39 -4.26
C GLY A 49 -2.08 -16.78 -4.67
N VAL A 50 -1.57 -15.84 -3.89
CA VAL A 50 -0.28 -15.16 -4.12
C VAL A 50 0.88 -16.15 -4.11
N ALA A 51 0.88 -17.14 -3.22
CA ALA A 51 1.92 -18.16 -3.13
C ALA A 51 2.05 -19.04 -4.39
N GLN A 52 1.02 -19.05 -5.24
CA GLN A 52 0.99 -19.78 -6.51
C GLN A 52 1.35 -18.89 -7.72
N LEU A 53 1.52 -17.57 -7.51
CA LEU A 53 1.89 -16.64 -8.57
C LEU A 53 3.41 -16.59 -8.75
N THR A 54 3.84 -16.39 -10.01
CA THR A 54 5.14 -15.79 -10.28
C THR A 54 5.04 -14.29 -9.94
N PRO A 55 5.85 -13.74 -9.03
CA PRO A 55 5.72 -12.36 -8.57
C PRO A 55 6.30 -11.35 -9.59
N VAL A 56 6.12 -11.60 -10.88
CA VAL A 56 6.62 -10.79 -11.98
C VAL A 56 5.41 -10.34 -12.78
N GLY A 57 5.38 -9.07 -13.17
CA GLY A 57 4.31 -8.46 -13.92
C GLY A 57 3.37 -7.62 -13.07
N VAL A 58 2.55 -6.84 -13.78
CA VAL A 58 1.63 -5.85 -13.20
C VAL A 58 0.58 -6.48 -12.31
N ALA A 59 -0.07 -7.55 -12.78
CA ALA A 59 -1.15 -8.16 -12.04
C ALA A 59 -0.68 -8.79 -10.70
N PRO A 60 0.39 -9.61 -10.65
CA PRO A 60 0.91 -10.13 -9.39
C PRO A 60 1.33 -9.02 -8.41
N ALA A 61 1.98 -7.96 -8.88
CA ALA A 61 2.41 -6.87 -8.00
C ALA A 61 1.23 -6.07 -7.41
N LEU A 62 0.17 -5.82 -8.19
CA LEU A 62 -1.06 -5.20 -7.69
C LEU A 62 -1.77 -6.08 -6.64
N SER A 63 -1.80 -7.40 -6.87
CA SER A 63 -2.35 -8.37 -5.92
C SER A 63 -1.56 -8.40 -4.60
N ILE A 64 -0.22 -8.47 -4.66
CA ILE A 64 0.66 -8.44 -3.48
C ILE A 64 0.52 -7.10 -2.73
N LEU A 65 0.42 -5.97 -3.45
CA LEU A 65 0.19 -4.67 -2.85
C LEU A 65 -1.14 -4.64 -2.08
N ALA A 66 -2.22 -5.15 -2.68
CA ALA A 66 -3.52 -5.25 -2.02
C ALA A 66 -3.45 -6.10 -0.75
N LEU A 67 -2.74 -7.24 -0.79
CA LEU A 67 -2.52 -8.09 0.38
C LEU A 67 -1.81 -7.32 1.49
N PHE A 68 -0.69 -6.64 1.19
CA PHE A 68 0.02 -5.86 2.21
C PHE A 68 -0.80 -4.71 2.78
N LEU A 69 -1.58 -4.01 1.96
CA LEU A 69 -2.49 -2.96 2.45
C LEU A 69 -3.52 -3.51 3.44
N VAL A 70 -4.08 -4.69 3.18
CA VAL A 70 -5.03 -5.32 4.10
C VAL A 70 -4.36 -5.80 5.38
N LEU A 71 -3.16 -6.37 5.30
CA LEU A 71 -2.40 -6.77 6.48
C LEU A 71 -2.03 -5.56 7.35
N LEU A 72 -1.54 -4.49 6.73
CA LEU A 72 -1.22 -3.22 7.39
C LEU A 72 -2.47 -2.56 7.99
N GLN A 73 -3.62 -2.67 7.32
CA GLN A 73 -4.90 -2.22 7.86
C GLN A 73 -5.26 -2.96 9.15
N VAL A 74 -5.16 -4.29 9.15
CA VAL A 74 -5.45 -5.12 10.32
C VAL A 74 -4.49 -4.79 11.47
N VAL A 75 -3.20 -4.60 11.18
CA VAL A 75 -2.22 -4.16 12.18
C VAL A 75 -2.58 -2.78 12.73
N SER A 76 -2.97 -1.85 11.86
CA SER A 76 -3.37 -0.49 12.26
C SER A 76 -4.58 -0.50 13.20
N GLU A 77 -5.58 -1.33 12.92
CA GLU A 77 -6.75 -1.50 13.79
C GLU A 77 -6.42 -2.20 15.11
N ARG A 78 -5.53 -3.20 15.11
CA ARG A 78 -5.14 -3.92 16.33
C ARG A 78 -4.30 -3.07 17.27
N VAL A 79 -3.31 -2.36 16.74
CA VAL A 79 -2.31 -1.62 17.54
C VAL A 79 -2.77 -0.21 17.86
N PHE A 80 -3.35 0.51 16.89
CA PHE A 80 -3.70 1.93 17.03
C PHE A 80 -5.20 2.19 17.16
N ARG A 81 -6.05 1.15 17.07
CA ARG A 81 -7.52 1.28 16.99
C ARG A 81 -7.91 2.27 15.89
N ALA A 82 -7.24 2.15 14.75
CA ALA A 82 -7.37 3.05 13.62
C ALA A 82 -8.34 2.52 12.55
N SER A 83 -9.58 2.24 12.94
CA SER A 83 -10.59 1.61 12.07
C SER A 83 -10.89 2.41 10.81
N ALA A 84 -10.79 3.75 10.88
CA ALA A 84 -10.98 4.63 9.73
C ALA A 84 -9.97 4.42 8.60
N VAL A 85 -8.83 3.78 8.85
CA VAL A 85 -7.87 3.41 7.80
C VAL A 85 -8.52 2.41 6.81
N ALA A 86 -9.47 1.58 7.27
CA ALA A 86 -10.23 0.64 6.45
C ALA A 86 -11.05 1.33 5.35
N LEU A 87 -11.46 2.58 5.59
CA LEU A 87 -12.24 3.36 4.63
C LEU A 87 -11.47 3.62 3.33
N PHE A 88 -10.14 3.63 3.41
CA PHE A 88 -9.27 3.83 2.26
C PHE A 88 -8.66 2.52 1.79
N THR A 89 -8.11 1.71 2.72
CA THR A 89 -7.44 0.46 2.34
C THR A 89 -8.40 -0.59 1.79
N GLY A 90 -9.65 -0.64 2.27
CA GLY A 90 -10.66 -1.57 1.80
C GLY A 90 -10.97 -1.40 0.31
N PRO A 91 -11.55 -0.25 -0.11
CA PRO A 91 -11.85 0.02 -1.51
C PRO A 91 -10.61 -0.09 -2.40
N LEU A 92 -9.46 0.40 -1.92
CA LEU A 92 -8.21 0.33 -2.66
C LEU A 92 -7.77 -1.13 -2.89
N ALA A 93 -7.76 -1.97 -1.85
CA ALA A 93 -7.40 -3.38 -1.99
C ALA A 93 -8.38 -4.14 -2.89
N THR A 94 -9.69 -3.90 -2.76
CA THR A 94 -10.70 -4.48 -3.66
C THR A 94 -10.44 -4.05 -5.11
N GLY A 95 -10.22 -2.76 -5.36
CA GLY A 95 -9.93 -2.24 -6.70
C GLY A 95 -8.65 -2.80 -7.31
N LEU A 96 -7.59 -2.93 -6.51
CA LEU A 96 -6.30 -3.49 -6.93
C LEU A 96 -6.43 -4.97 -7.31
N VAL A 97 -7.14 -5.79 -6.52
CA VAL A 97 -7.39 -7.20 -6.84
C VAL A 97 -8.27 -7.33 -8.07
N SER A 98 -9.33 -6.52 -8.20
CA SER A 98 -10.16 -6.48 -9.41
C SER A 98 -9.32 -6.15 -10.64
N LEU A 99 -8.47 -5.13 -10.58
CA LEU A 99 -7.60 -4.75 -11.68
C LEU A 99 -6.58 -5.84 -12.02
N ALA A 100 -6.00 -6.50 -11.01
CA ALA A 100 -5.11 -7.63 -11.23
C ALA A 100 -5.81 -8.79 -11.97
N LEU A 101 -7.06 -9.10 -11.60
CA LEU A 101 -7.87 -10.10 -12.28
C LEU A 101 -8.22 -9.70 -13.72
N LEU A 102 -8.50 -8.42 -13.99
CA LEU A 102 -8.79 -7.91 -15.33
C LEU A 102 -7.56 -7.92 -16.25
N ILE A 103 -6.38 -7.63 -15.71
CA ILE A 103 -5.11 -7.70 -16.46
C ILE A 103 -4.73 -9.16 -16.75
N GLY A 104 -5.05 -10.07 -15.83
CA GLY A 104 -4.79 -11.50 -15.93
C GLY A 104 -3.65 -11.95 -15.01
N LEU A 105 -3.93 -12.99 -14.21
CA LEU A 105 -2.99 -13.60 -13.26
C LEU A 105 -2.33 -14.88 -13.83
N GLY A 106 -2.35 -15.04 -15.15
CA GLY A 106 -1.73 -16.19 -15.81
C GLY A 106 -0.21 -16.14 -15.71
N PRO A 107 0.48 -17.29 -15.80
CA PRO A 107 1.93 -17.30 -15.90
C PRO A 107 2.34 -16.56 -17.17
N ASP A 108 3.04 -15.43 -17.03
CA ASP A 108 3.75 -14.84 -18.14
C ASP A 108 4.80 -15.87 -18.60
N ALA A 109 4.77 -16.26 -19.87
CA ALA A 109 5.66 -17.26 -20.46
C ALA A 109 7.14 -16.82 -20.51
N ARG A 110 7.51 -15.74 -19.83
CA ARG A 110 8.87 -15.21 -19.78
C ARG A 110 9.66 -16.02 -18.74
N PRO A 111 10.77 -16.68 -19.13
CA PRO A 111 11.62 -17.35 -18.17
C PRO A 111 12.12 -16.34 -17.14
N VAL A 112 12.06 -16.71 -15.86
CA VAL A 112 12.69 -15.95 -14.77
C VAL A 112 14.19 -16.04 -14.95
N VAL A 113 14.77 -15.13 -15.73
CA VAL A 113 16.23 -15.05 -15.93
C VAL A 113 16.84 -14.37 -14.71
N GLY A 114 17.43 -15.18 -13.82
CA GLY A 114 18.32 -14.73 -12.75
C GLY A 114 17.69 -14.60 -11.36
N GLY A 115 18.22 -15.37 -10.39
CA GLY A 115 18.14 -15.06 -8.96
C GLY A 115 16.81 -15.30 -8.24
N GLY A 116 16.06 -16.36 -8.54
CA GLY A 116 14.67 -16.59 -8.07
C GLY A 116 14.33 -16.16 -6.62
N ARG A 117 15.13 -16.56 -5.62
CA ARG A 117 14.89 -16.14 -4.21
C ARG A 117 15.22 -14.67 -3.94
N TRP A 118 16.25 -14.14 -4.60
CA TRP A 118 16.68 -12.74 -4.46
C TRP A 118 15.70 -11.80 -5.16
N SER A 119 15.22 -12.17 -6.35
CA SER A 119 14.17 -11.43 -7.07
C SER A 119 12.87 -11.41 -6.28
N LEU A 120 12.44 -12.56 -5.75
CA LEU A 120 11.30 -12.65 -4.85
C LEU A 120 11.45 -11.71 -3.64
N LEU A 121 12.62 -11.71 -3.00
CA LEU A 121 12.89 -10.82 -1.86
C LEU A 121 12.86 -9.35 -2.27
N HIS A 122 13.52 -8.97 -3.37
CA HIS A 122 13.51 -7.60 -3.91
C HIS A 122 12.08 -7.11 -4.15
N ILE A 123 11.27 -7.89 -4.85
CA ILE A 123 9.90 -7.52 -5.24
C ILE A 123 9.03 -7.42 -3.99
N THR A 124 9.08 -8.42 -3.12
CA THR A 124 8.26 -8.45 -1.89
C THR A 124 8.58 -7.27 -0.97
N VAL A 125 9.86 -6.99 -0.75
CA VAL A 125 10.31 -5.87 0.08
C VAL A 125 9.95 -4.52 -0.57
N SER A 126 10.11 -4.39 -1.88
CA SER A 126 9.78 -3.15 -2.59
C SER A 126 8.27 -2.85 -2.53
N ILE A 127 7.42 -3.86 -2.73
CA ILE A 127 5.96 -3.71 -2.63
C ILE A 127 5.53 -3.42 -1.19
N LEU A 128 6.17 -4.03 -0.18
CA LEU A 128 5.93 -3.69 1.22
C LEU A 128 6.28 -2.22 1.51
N GLY A 129 7.39 -1.73 0.96
CA GLY A 129 7.77 -0.32 1.06
C GLY A 129 6.73 0.63 0.46
N LEU A 130 6.18 0.30 -0.71
CA LEU A 130 5.08 1.05 -1.33
C LEU A 130 3.80 0.99 -0.49
N ALA A 131 3.48 -0.16 0.10
CA ALA A 131 2.32 -0.32 0.98
C ALA A 131 2.45 0.53 2.25
N LEU A 132 3.66 0.62 2.84
CA LEU A 132 3.95 1.48 3.99
C LEU A 132 3.86 2.97 3.62
N LEU A 133 4.34 3.37 2.44
CA LEU A 133 4.18 4.74 1.95
C LEU A 133 2.69 5.08 1.71
N ALA A 134 1.92 4.16 1.15
CA ALA A 134 0.47 4.30 1.01
C ALA A 134 -0.24 4.41 2.37
N LEU A 135 0.17 3.63 3.37
CA LEU A 135 -0.36 3.74 4.73
C LEU A 135 -0.02 5.09 5.37
N ALA A 136 1.19 5.60 5.17
CA ALA A 136 1.59 6.93 5.62
C ALA A 136 0.71 8.02 4.99
N PHE A 137 0.43 7.91 3.69
CA PHE A 137 -0.48 8.79 2.96
C PHE A 137 -1.91 8.74 3.54
N ILE A 138 -2.47 7.54 3.75
CA ILE A 138 -3.82 7.36 4.29
C ILE A 138 -3.90 7.96 5.70
N ALA A 139 -2.93 7.69 6.56
CA ALA A 139 -2.88 8.25 7.91
C ALA A 139 -2.80 9.79 7.88
N ALA A 140 -2.02 10.36 6.95
CA ALA A 140 -1.93 11.80 6.75
C ALA A 140 -3.23 12.42 6.23
N ALA A 141 -3.90 11.79 5.28
CA ALA A 141 -5.19 12.25 4.75
C ALA A 141 -6.26 12.23 5.85
N LEU A 142 -6.35 11.14 6.61
CA LEU A 142 -7.23 11.04 7.78
C LEU A 142 -6.91 12.11 8.83
N TYR A 143 -5.62 12.36 9.10
CA TYR A 143 -5.19 13.41 10.03
C TYR A 143 -5.73 14.77 9.59
N LEU A 144 -5.58 15.13 8.31
CA LEU A 144 -6.05 16.44 7.82
C LEU A 144 -7.58 16.55 7.84
N LEU A 145 -8.30 15.46 7.53
CA LEU A 145 -9.76 15.43 7.64
C LEU A 145 -10.21 15.64 9.09
N GLN A 146 -9.63 14.91 10.04
CA GLN A 146 -9.96 15.05 11.47
C GLN A 146 -9.57 16.43 12.00
N PHE A 147 -8.43 16.97 11.55
CA PHE A 147 -7.96 18.30 11.93
C PHE A 147 -8.92 19.38 11.45
N ARG A 148 -9.44 19.23 10.23
CA ARG A 148 -10.45 20.14 9.67
C ARG A 148 -11.74 20.10 10.47
N GLU A 149 -12.25 18.92 10.79
CA GLU A 149 -13.47 18.77 11.61
C GLU A 149 -13.31 19.43 12.97
N LEU A 150 -12.20 19.18 13.66
CA LEU A 150 -11.89 19.80 14.96
C LEU A 150 -11.80 21.33 14.87
N LYS A 151 -11.07 21.87 13.88
CA LYS A 151 -10.93 23.33 13.70
C LYS A 151 -12.26 24.00 13.38
N SER A 152 -13.11 23.32 12.61
CA SER A 152 -14.45 23.80 12.25
C SER A 152 -15.53 23.54 13.30
N LYS A 153 -15.17 22.95 14.46
CA LYS A 153 -16.10 22.55 15.53
C LYS A 153 -17.24 21.65 15.04
N ARG A 154 -16.99 20.84 14.00
CA ARG A 154 -17.95 19.88 13.45
C ARG A 154 -17.75 18.53 14.11
N PHE A 155 -18.62 18.19 15.05
CA PHE A 155 -18.57 16.94 15.82
C PHE A 155 -19.48 15.84 15.22
N GLY A 156 -19.53 15.80 13.89
CA GLY A 156 -20.34 14.86 13.12
C GLY A 156 -19.77 13.43 13.12
N GLN A 157 -20.21 12.64 12.15
CA GLN A 157 -19.83 11.23 12.06
C GLN A 157 -18.34 11.01 11.82
N VAL A 158 -17.72 11.79 10.92
CA VAL A 158 -16.27 11.74 10.67
C VAL A 158 -15.50 11.94 11.96
N PHE A 159 -15.82 12.99 12.73
CA PHE A 159 -15.15 13.29 13.99
C PHE A 159 -15.24 12.14 15.01
N ARG A 160 -16.41 11.50 15.12
CA ARG A 160 -16.68 10.43 16.10
C ARG A 160 -16.05 9.08 15.71
N LEU A 161 -16.01 8.77 14.42
CA LEU A 161 -15.49 7.49 13.92
C LEU A 161 -13.99 7.51 13.69
N PHE A 162 -13.42 8.67 13.41
CA PHE A 162 -11.99 8.77 13.11
C PHE A 162 -11.16 8.74 14.40
N PRO A 163 -9.96 8.14 14.36
CA PRO A 163 -9.07 8.13 15.51
C PRO A 163 -8.60 9.55 15.89
N PRO A 164 -8.16 9.74 17.14
CA PRO A 164 -7.54 11.00 17.56
C PRO A 164 -6.33 11.37 16.69
N LEU A 165 -6.10 12.68 16.52
CA LEU A 165 -5.01 13.24 15.71
C LEU A 165 -3.64 12.66 16.08
N GLU A 166 -3.38 12.46 17.36
CA GLU A 166 -2.13 11.87 17.85
C GLU A 166 -1.89 10.44 17.34
N ARG A 167 -2.95 9.61 17.28
CA ARG A 167 -2.82 8.24 16.76
C ARG A 167 -2.56 8.23 15.26
N LEU A 168 -3.23 9.10 14.52
CA LEU A 168 -3.03 9.25 13.08
C LEU A 168 -1.61 9.77 12.76
N ASP A 169 -1.12 10.73 13.54
CA ASP A 169 0.23 11.25 13.41
C ASP A 169 1.29 10.20 13.77
N ARG A 170 1.06 9.40 14.82
CA ARG A 170 1.94 8.27 15.19
C ARG A 170 1.94 7.16 14.13
N LEU A 171 0.77 6.81 13.58
CA LEU A 171 0.67 5.83 12.50
C LEU A 171 1.43 6.32 11.25
N ASN A 172 1.26 7.59 10.87
CA ASN A 172 2.02 8.21 9.80
C ASN A 172 3.54 8.14 10.05
N HIS A 173 3.98 8.54 11.24
CA HIS A 173 5.39 8.49 11.64
C HIS A 173 5.99 7.09 11.50
N LEU A 174 5.34 6.09 12.11
CA LEU A 174 5.82 4.71 12.08
C LEU A 174 5.81 4.13 10.66
N SER A 175 4.80 4.46 9.86
CA SER A 175 4.74 4.02 8.47
C SER A 175 5.92 4.56 7.65
N LEU A 176 6.28 5.83 7.85
CA LEU A 176 7.45 6.42 7.19
C LEU A 176 8.77 5.82 7.70
N VAL A 177 8.94 5.72 9.02
CA VAL A 177 10.17 5.21 9.65
C VAL A 177 10.40 3.73 9.33
N MET A 178 9.35 2.92 9.21
CA MET A 178 9.46 1.53 8.76
C MET A 178 9.59 1.44 7.24
N GLY A 179 8.91 2.32 6.51
CA GLY A 179 8.94 2.37 5.05
C GLY A 179 10.33 2.65 4.50
N PHE A 180 11.07 3.59 5.08
CA PHE A 180 12.37 4.00 4.52
C PHE A 180 13.43 2.89 4.54
N PRO A 181 13.67 2.16 5.64
CA PRO A 181 14.55 0.97 5.62
C PRO A 181 14.05 -0.09 4.65
N THR A 182 12.73 -0.29 4.56
CA THR A 182 12.13 -1.27 3.65
C THR A 182 12.41 -0.92 2.18
N VAL A 183 12.17 0.33 1.76
CA VAL A 183 12.49 0.80 0.40
C VAL A 183 14.00 0.80 0.14
N THR A 184 14.80 1.16 1.14
CA THR A 184 16.27 1.11 1.05
C THR A 184 16.73 -0.32 0.75
N LEU A 185 16.22 -1.31 1.48
CA LEU A 185 16.51 -2.71 1.22
C LEU A 185 16.04 -3.13 -0.17
N GLY A 186 14.84 -2.71 -0.59
CA GLY A 186 14.34 -2.93 -1.96
C GLY A 186 15.32 -2.41 -3.02
N VAL A 187 15.76 -1.16 -2.90
CA VAL A 187 16.75 -0.53 -3.79
C VAL A 187 18.08 -1.31 -3.83
N LEU A 188 18.63 -1.65 -2.67
CA LEU A 188 19.89 -2.39 -2.57
C LEU A 188 19.79 -3.77 -3.23
N LEU A 189 18.69 -4.49 -2.98
CA LEU A 189 18.44 -5.78 -3.61
C LEU A 189 18.28 -5.65 -5.13
N GLY A 190 17.64 -4.58 -5.61
CA GLY A 190 17.46 -4.29 -7.03
C GLY A 190 18.78 -4.02 -7.74
N PHE A 191 19.65 -3.22 -7.13
CA PHE A 191 21.02 -3.02 -7.63
C PHE A 191 21.84 -4.31 -7.60
N GLY A 192 21.68 -5.15 -6.57
CA GLY A 192 22.28 -6.48 -6.50
C GLY A 192 21.87 -7.35 -7.70
N LEU A 193 20.59 -7.39 -8.05
CA LEU A 193 20.10 -8.11 -9.25
C LEU A 193 20.74 -7.58 -10.53
N ARG A 194 20.82 -6.25 -10.67
CA ARG A 194 21.31 -5.60 -11.90
C ARG A 194 22.81 -5.75 -12.11
N TYR A 195 23.62 -5.56 -11.06
CA TYR A 195 25.07 -5.50 -11.17
C TYR A 195 25.77 -6.81 -10.81
N ALA A 196 25.28 -7.54 -9.80
CA ALA A 196 25.87 -8.83 -9.42
C ALA A 196 25.17 -10.00 -10.12
N GLY A 197 23.85 -9.91 -10.33
CA GLY A 197 23.06 -10.97 -10.97
C GLY A 197 22.96 -10.88 -12.50
N GLY A 198 23.39 -9.76 -13.10
CA GLY A 198 23.31 -9.54 -14.55
C GLY A 198 21.88 -9.42 -15.10
N VAL A 199 20.87 -9.22 -14.25
CA VAL A 199 19.47 -9.10 -14.68
C VAL A 199 19.26 -7.77 -15.38
N PRO A 200 18.73 -7.75 -16.63
CA PRO A 200 18.39 -6.50 -17.29
C PRO A 200 17.25 -5.82 -16.52
N VAL A 201 17.48 -4.55 -16.14
CA VAL A 201 16.48 -3.71 -15.46
C VAL A 201 16.37 -2.41 -16.23
N ASP A 202 15.16 -2.01 -16.52
CA ASP A 202 14.90 -0.83 -17.33
C ASP A 202 15.19 0.47 -16.61
N ALA A 203 15.69 1.45 -17.39
CA ALA A 203 16.05 2.76 -16.86
C ALA A 203 14.87 3.42 -16.14
N ALA A 204 13.64 3.25 -16.65
CA ALA A 204 12.43 3.77 -16.00
C ALA A 204 12.20 3.17 -14.61
N GLN A 205 12.46 1.87 -14.41
CA GLN A 205 12.34 1.22 -13.09
C GLN A 205 13.41 1.74 -12.12
N ILE A 206 14.64 1.93 -12.59
CA ILE A 206 15.73 2.49 -11.77
C ILE A 206 15.39 3.92 -11.35
N VAL A 207 14.98 4.77 -12.30
CA VAL A 207 14.59 6.17 -12.02
C VAL A 207 13.44 6.23 -11.02
N TRP A 208 12.41 5.40 -11.21
CA TRP A 208 11.27 5.38 -10.31
C TRP A 208 11.63 4.86 -8.90
N GLY A 209 12.46 3.82 -8.81
CA GLY A 209 12.96 3.30 -7.53
C GLY A 209 13.81 4.33 -6.78
N MET A 210 14.71 5.03 -7.48
CA MET A 210 15.56 6.08 -6.90
C MET A 210 14.74 7.27 -6.44
N LEU A 211 13.78 7.72 -7.26
CA LEU A 211 12.85 8.78 -6.87
C LEU A 211 12.08 8.39 -5.60
N THR A 212 11.52 7.19 -5.56
CA THR A 212 10.76 6.71 -4.40
C THR A 212 11.62 6.71 -3.14
N TRP A 213 12.87 6.26 -3.26
CA TRP A 213 13.83 6.28 -2.16
C TRP A 213 14.16 7.70 -1.70
N LEU A 214 14.42 8.64 -2.62
CA LEU A 214 14.71 10.04 -2.31
C LEU A 214 13.52 10.75 -1.66
N VAL A 215 12.32 10.56 -2.21
CA VAL A 215 11.08 11.14 -1.68
C VAL A 215 10.81 10.63 -0.27
N LEU A 216 10.97 9.33 -0.04
CA LEU A 216 10.76 8.74 1.28
C LEU A 216 11.85 9.15 2.27
N GLY A 217 13.11 9.22 1.82
CA GLY A 217 14.23 9.73 2.61
C GLY A 217 14.03 11.18 3.03
N TRP A 218 13.54 12.03 2.12
CA TRP A 218 13.14 13.40 2.44
C TRP A 218 11.99 13.42 3.46
N ALA A 219 10.92 12.65 3.24
CA ALA A 219 9.76 12.60 4.14
C ALA A 219 10.15 12.13 5.55
N VAL A 220 11.00 11.12 5.67
CA VAL A 220 11.56 10.68 6.96
C VAL A 220 12.52 11.71 7.54
N GLY A 221 13.37 12.33 6.73
CA GLY A 221 14.31 13.36 7.15
C GLY A 221 13.60 14.57 7.78
N VAL A 222 12.55 15.10 7.15
CA VAL A 222 11.76 16.19 7.75
C VAL A 222 11.04 15.75 9.02
N ARG A 223 10.65 14.47 9.10
CA ARG A 223 9.95 13.92 10.27
C ARG A 223 10.89 13.72 11.47
N VAL A 224 12.06 13.16 11.24
CA VAL A 224 13.00 12.73 12.29
C VAL A 224 14.00 13.84 12.64
N VAL A 225 14.55 14.53 11.63
CA VAL A 225 15.60 15.55 11.83
C VAL A 225 15.00 16.93 12.10
N ARG A 226 13.97 17.33 11.32
CA ARG A 226 13.30 18.63 11.51
C ARG A 226 12.15 18.57 12.52
N HIS A 227 11.89 17.39 13.11
CA HIS A 227 10.80 17.14 14.05
C HIS A 227 9.43 17.65 13.58
N TRP A 228 9.15 17.58 12.27
CA TRP A 228 7.84 17.95 11.76
C TRP A 228 6.77 16.99 12.30
N ALA A 229 5.71 17.57 12.86
CA ALA A 229 4.57 16.82 13.38
C ALA A 229 3.25 17.41 12.86
N GLY A 230 2.19 16.62 12.96
CA GLY A 230 0.84 17.04 12.63
C GLY A 230 0.69 17.52 11.19
N ARG A 231 0.10 18.71 10.99
CA ARG A 231 -0.28 19.21 9.65
C ARG A 231 0.89 19.30 8.66
N ARG A 232 2.07 19.72 9.10
CA ARG A 232 3.25 19.84 8.21
C ARG A 232 3.74 18.46 7.75
N ALA A 233 3.81 17.50 8.68
CA ALA A 233 4.20 16.13 8.37
C ALA A 233 3.17 15.40 7.48
N ALA A 234 1.88 15.67 7.71
CA ALA A 234 0.80 15.14 6.89
C ALA A 234 0.93 15.62 5.43
N PHE A 235 1.16 16.92 5.20
CA PHE A 235 1.39 17.42 3.84
C PHE A 235 2.64 16.84 3.18
N ALA A 236 3.74 16.68 3.92
CA ALA A 236 4.95 16.06 3.38
C ALA A 236 4.69 14.62 2.90
N SER A 237 3.93 13.84 3.68
CA SER A 237 3.56 12.47 3.33
C SER A 237 2.64 12.41 2.10
N ILE A 238 1.69 13.34 2.01
CA ILE A 238 0.79 13.45 0.85
C ILE A 238 1.55 13.83 -0.41
N ALA A 239 2.37 14.87 -0.34
CA ALA A 239 3.19 15.31 -1.47
C ALA A 239 4.12 14.20 -1.94
N GLY A 240 4.74 13.45 -1.01
CA GLY A 240 5.62 12.34 -1.34
C GLY A 240 4.90 11.20 -2.07
N PHE A 241 3.77 10.73 -1.53
CA PHE A 241 2.99 9.67 -2.18
C PHE A 241 2.49 10.10 -3.56
N VAL A 242 1.95 11.31 -3.68
CA VAL A 242 1.48 11.86 -4.96
C VAL A 242 2.62 11.96 -5.97
N ALA A 243 3.81 12.41 -5.57
CA ALA A 243 4.98 12.47 -6.45
C ALA A 243 5.38 11.08 -6.99
N VAL A 244 5.43 10.07 -6.12
CA VAL A 244 5.76 8.68 -6.52
C VAL A 244 4.74 8.12 -7.52
N VAL A 245 3.45 8.36 -7.29
CA VAL A 245 2.37 7.91 -8.18
C VAL A 245 2.39 8.66 -9.51
N LEU A 246 2.52 9.99 -9.50
CA LEU A 246 2.53 10.79 -10.72
C LEU A 246 3.72 10.46 -11.61
N VAL A 247 4.92 10.27 -11.04
CA VAL A 247 6.08 9.89 -11.85
C VAL A 247 5.94 8.47 -12.38
N TYR A 248 5.39 7.53 -11.59
CA TYR A 248 5.07 6.19 -12.12
C TYR A 248 4.15 6.27 -13.35
N LEU A 249 3.06 7.04 -13.24
CA LEU A 249 2.12 7.23 -14.35
C LEU A 249 2.77 7.93 -15.54
N ALA A 250 3.57 8.97 -15.30
CA ALA A 250 4.27 9.70 -16.36
C ALA A 250 5.24 8.77 -17.12
N LEU A 251 6.04 7.97 -16.41
CA LEU A 251 6.96 7.01 -17.04
C LEU A 251 6.20 5.93 -17.83
N LYS A 252 5.05 5.47 -17.34
CA LYS A 252 4.19 4.53 -18.06
C LYS A 252 3.55 5.12 -19.32
N LEU A 253 3.11 6.38 -19.26
CA LEU A 253 2.49 7.07 -20.39
C LEU A 253 3.52 7.53 -21.43
N ALA A 254 4.74 7.86 -21.00
CA ALA A 254 5.84 8.30 -21.87
C ALA A 254 6.52 7.15 -22.63
N ALA A 255 6.35 5.90 -22.20
CA ALA A 255 6.81 4.70 -22.90
C ALA A 255 5.62 3.88 -23.45
N PRO A 256 4.85 4.39 -24.44
CA PRO A 256 3.77 3.64 -25.06
C PRO A 256 4.34 2.57 -25.99
N GLY A 257 4.52 1.36 -25.46
CA GLY A 257 4.88 0.19 -26.25
C GLY A 257 6.15 -0.51 -25.75
N THR A 258 6.02 -1.83 -25.57
CA THR A 258 7.03 -2.82 -25.13
C THR A 258 7.49 -2.68 -23.67
N GLU A 259 7.39 -3.80 -22.93
CA GLU A 259 7.77 -3.96 -21.52
C GLU A 259 6.78 -3.34 -20.50
N ARG A 260 5.71 -4.08 -20.20
CA ARG A 260 4.82 -3.75 -19.06
C ARG A 260 5.56 -4.04 -17.75
N PHE A 261 6.39 -3.10 -17.28
CA PHE A 261 7.00 -3.17 -15.94
C PHE A 261 5.97 -3.39 -14.84
N LEU A 262 6.10 -4.52 -14.16
CA LEU A 262 6.04 -4.70 -12.71
C LEU A 262 6.73 -6.04 -12.38
#